data_AF-A0A0D6SSW1-F1
#
_entry.id   AF-A0A0D6SSW1-F1
#
_cell.length_a   1.000
_cell.length_b   1.000
_cell.length_c   1.000
_cell.angle_alpha   90.00
_cell.angle_beta   90.00
_cell.angle_gamma   90.00
#
_symmetry.space_group_name_H-M   'P 1'
#
loop_
_entity.id
_entity.type
_entity.pdbx_description
1 polymer ?
#
loop_
_entity_poly.entity_id
_entity_poly.type
_entity_poly.pdbx_seq_one_letter_code
_entity_poly.pdbx_strand_id
1 'polypeptide(L)'
;METSKTRTSFYRRLYVAWLIDSGTATSVPALMEATGMPRRTAQDTLAALAELDIDCRFDQAEGERNNSGHYRIHDWGPIDPAWIDANLSPIKAVLGYP
;
A
#
# COMPACT_ATOMS: atom_id res chain seq x y z
N MET A 1 -1.16 -8.32 -23.55
CA MET A 1 -1.00 -9.36 -22.53
C MET A 1 -2.11 -9.17 -21.51
N GLU A 2 -2.97 -10.16 -21.32
CA GLU A 2 -4.11 -10.03 -20.40
C GLU A 2 -3.61 -10.00 -18.94
N THR A 3 -3.88 -8.91 -18.23
CA THR A 3 -3.42 -8.71 -16.85
C THR A 3 -4.26 -9.57 -15.91
N SER A 4 -3.66 -10.58 -15.29
CA SER A 4 -4.32 -11.42 -14.29
C SER A 4 -4.80 -10.57 -13.10
N LYS A 5 -6.11 -10.56 -12.86
CA LYS A 5 -6.74 -9.82 -11.75
C LYS A 5 -6.15 -10.21 -10.38
N THR A 6 -5.85 -11.49 -10.19
CA THR A 6 -5.21 -11.99 -8.98
C THR A 6 -3.81 -11.40 -8.81
N ARG A 7 -3.02 -11.41 -9.88
CA ARG A 7 -1.66 -10.86 -9.87
C ARG A 7 -1.65 -9.36 -9.62
N THR A 8 -2.53 -8.60 -10.29
CA THR A 8 -2.60 -7.15 -10.10
C THR A 8 -3.12 -6.78 -8.71
N SER A 9 -4.07 -7.53 -8.14
CA SER A 9 -4.52 -7.34 -6.76
C SER A 9 -3.41 -7.62 -5.74
N PHE A 10 -2.65 -8.70 -5.92
CA PHE A 10 -1.51 -9.03 -5.06
C PHE A 10 -0.43 -7.94 -5.12
N TYR A 11 0.04 -7.56 -6.31
CA TYR A 11 1.06 -6.52 -6.47
C TYR A 11 0.61 -5.15 -5.97
N ARG A 12 -0.67 -4.80 -6.10
CA ARG A 12 -1.18 -3.53 -5.56
C ARG A 12 -1.05 -3.48 -4.03
N ARG A 13 -1.37 -4.58 -3.34
CA ARG A 13 -1.22 -4.68 -1.88
C ARG A 13 0.24 -4.56 -1.45
N LEU A 14 1.14 -5.29 -2.12
CA LEU A 14 2.59 -5.18 -1.86
C LEU A 14 3.10 -3.75 -2.06
N TYR A 15 2.72 -3.11 -3.17
CA TYR A 15 3.18 -1.76 -3.47
C TYR A 15 2.62 -0.72 -2.49
N VAL A 16 1.35 -0.83 -2.09
CA VAL A 16 0.76 0.06 -1.07
C VAL A 16 1.45 -0.12 0.29
N ALA A 17 1.70 -1.36 0.72
CA ALA A 17 2.43 -1.61 1.96
C ALA A 17 3.85 -1.00 1.90
N TRP A 18 4.54 -1.16 0.77
CA TRP A 18 5.88 -0.60 0.57
C TRP A 18 5.89 0.93 0.58
N LEU A 19 4.89 1.58 -0.04
CA LEU A 19 4.76 3.04 -0.02
C LEU A 19 4.58 3.58 1.41
N ILE A 20 3.87 2.84 2.25
CA ILE A 20 3.64 3.18 3.66
C ILE A 20 4.92 2.98 4.46
N ASP A 21 5.55 1.82 4.34
CA ASP A 21 6.76 1.45 5.09
C ASP A 21 7.96 2.33 4.75
N SER A 22 8.12 2.68 3.47
CA SER A 22 9.15 3.62 3.01
C SER A 22 8.88 5.08 3.42
N GLY A 23 7.69 5.38 3.93
CA GLY A 23 7.26 6.75 4.24
C GLY A 23 6.86 7.59 3.02
N THR A 24 6.91 7.01 1.81
CA THR A 24 6.58 7.72 0.56
C THR A 24 5.12 8.17 0.51
N ALA A 25 4.19 7.34 1.00
CA ALA A 25 2.78 7.68 1.09
C ALA A 25 2.12 6.97 2.28
N THR A 26 1.87 7.73 3.34
CA THR A 26 1.34 7.21 4.61
C THR A 26 -0.11 7.66 4.88
N SER A 27 -0.82 8.17 3.88
CA SER A 27 -2.23 8.57 4.00
C SER A 27 -3.00 8.24 2.73
N VAL A 28 -4.33 8.14 2.81
CA VAL A 28 -5.17 7.88 1.62
C VAL A 28 -4.94 8.91 0.51
N PRO A 29 -4.91 10.23 0.78
CA PRO A 29 -4.58 11.21 -0.26
C PRO A 29 -3.19 11.01 -0.88
N ALA A 30 -2.17 10.73 -0.07
CA ALA A 30 -0.81 10.49 -0.58
C ALA A 30 -0.74 9.22 -1.45
N LEU A 31 -1.46 8.16 -1.07
CA LEU A 31 -1.55 6.92 -1.85
C LEU A 31 -2.24 7.16 -3.20
N MET A 32 -3.28 7.99 -3.23
CA MET A 32 -3.95 8.38 -4.47
C MET A 32 -2.98 9.13 -5.40
N GLU A 33 -2.20 10.08 -4.86
CA GLU A 33 -1.20 10.84 -5.64
C GLU A 33 -0.11 9.92 -6.20
N ALA A 34 0.44 9.03 -5.37
CA ALA A 34 1.54 8.14 -5.75
C ALA A 34 1.15 7.06 -6.77
N THR A 35 -0.15 6.77 -6.95
CA THR A 35 -0.61 5.63 -7.77
C THR A 35 -1.64 5.98 -8.83
N GLY A 36 -2.25 7.16 -8.76
CA GLY A 36 -3.41 7.53 -9.59
C GLY A 36 -4.69 6.76 -9.27
N MET A 37 -4.72 5.93 -8.23
CA MET A 37 -5.91 5.13 -7.91
C MET A 37 -7.03 5.97 -7.28
N PRO A 38 -8.31 5.63 -7.52
CA PRO A 38 -9.42 6.27 -6.81
C PRO A 38 -9.37 6.02 -5.29
N ARG A 39 -9.92 6.95 -4.51
CA ARG A 39 -9.97 6.87 -3.03
C ARG A 39 -10.48 5.51 -2.53
N ARG A 40 -11.57 5.00 -3.11
CA ARG A 40 -12.17 3.72 -2.71
C ARG A 40 -11.19 2.56 -2.91
N THR A 41 -10.45 2.55 -4.02
CA THR A 41 -9.42 1.54 -4.31
C THR A 41 -8.27 1.60 -3.32
N ALA A 42 -7.81 2.80 -2.93
CA ALA A 42 -6.78 2.94 -1.89
C ALA A 42 -7.25 2.39 -0.54
N GLN A 43 -8.48 2.74 -0.13
CA GLN A 43 -9.07 2.25 1.12
C GLN A 43 -9.29 0.74 1.11
N ASP A 44 -9.81 0.18 0.01
CA ASP A 44 -9.99 -1.27 -0.11
C ASP A 44 -8.64 -2.02 -0.11
N THR A 45 -7.61 -1.45 -0.73
CA THR A 45 -6.27 -2.05 -0.73
C THR A 45 -5.67 -2.08 0.68
N LEU A 46 -5.79 -0.97 1.43
CA LEU A 46 -5.37 -0.89 2.83
C LEU A 46 -6.08 -1.93 3.70
N ALA A 47 -7.41 -2.03 3.58
CA ALA A 47 -8.20 -3.01 4.33
C ALA A 47 -7.81 -4.47 3.99
N ALA A 48 -7.45 -4.74 2.74
CA ALA A 48 -7.07 -6.06 2.27
C ALA A 48 -5.61 -6.45 2.55
N LEU A 49 -4.81 -5.59 3.21
CA LEU A 49 -3.45 -5.93 3.64
C LEU A 49 -3.44 -7.07 4.68
N ALA A 50 -4.42 -7.08 5.58
CA ALA A 50 -4.58 -8.12 6.59
C ALA A 50 -4.84 -9.51 6.01
N GLU A 51 -5.36 -9.62 4.77
CA GLU A 51 -5.50 -10.91 4.08
C GLU A 51 -4.16 -11.54 3.67
N LEU A 52 -3.08 -10.75 3.69
CA LEU A 52 -1.71 -11.20 3.46
C LEU A 52 -0.91 -11.27 4.78
N ASP A 53 -1.60 -11.17 5.92
CA ASP A 53 -1.00 -11.07 7.26
C ASP A 53 -0.05 -9.85 7.45
N ILE A 54 -0.20 -8.81 6.62
CA ILE A 54 0.52 -7.53 6.79
C ILE A 54 -0.23 -6.68 7.83
N ASP A 55 0.43 -6.39 8.94
CA ASP A 55 -0.09 -5.54 10.01
C ASP A 55 0.13 -4.06 9.67
N CYS A 56 -0.90 -3.44 9.08
CA CYS A 56 -0.93 -2.01 8.76
C CYS A 56 -1.95 -1.30 9.65
N ARG A 57 -1.50 -0.35 10.46
CA ARG A 57 -2.36 0.39 11.40
C ARG A 57 -2.37 1.88 11.07
N PHE A 58 -3.44 2.55 11.46
CA PHE A 58 -3.54 4.00 11.38
C PHE A 58 -3.19 4.60 12.74
N ASP A 59 -2.04 5.26 12.81
CA ASP A 59 -1.56 5.96 13.99
C ASP A 59 -2.10 7.40 14.01
N GLN A 60 -2.76 7.77 15.10
CA GLN A 60 -3.23 9.13 15.36
C GLN A 60 -2.71 9.58 16.73
N ALA A 61 -2.06 10.74 16.78
CA ALA A 61 -1.61 11.31 18.05
C ALA A 61 -2.81 11.84 18.86
N GLU A 62 -2.75 11.67 20.18
CA GLU A 62 -3.80 12.08 21.10
C GLU A 62 -4.02 13.60 21.02
N GLY A 63 -5.23 14.04 20.68
CA GLY A 63 -5.59 15.45 20.52
C GLY A 63 -5.49 16.01 19.09
N GLU A 64 -5.05 15.21 18.11
CA GLU A 64 -5.10 15.62 16.70
C GLU A 64 -6.53 15.54 16.13
N ARG A 65 -6.84 16.42 15.17
CA ARG A 65 -8.15 16.44 14.48
C ARG A 65 -8.46 15.04 13.92
N ASN A 66 -9.74 14.67 13.82
CA ASN A 66 -10.25 13.35 13.39
C ASN A 66 -9.74 12.79 12.04
N ASN A 67 -8.79 13.44 11.35
CA ASN A 67 -8.18 13.01 10.09
C ASN A 67 -6.66 13.30 10.02
N SER A 68 -6.03 13.66 11.14
CA SER A 68 -4.61 13.96 11.23
C SER A 68 -3.92 12.73 11.83
N GLY A 69 -3.45 11.85 10.95
CA GLY A 69 -2.84 10.57 11.30
C GLY A 69 -2.22 9.94 10.06
N HIS A 70 -1.47 8.86 10.25
CA HIS A 70 -0.76 8.18 9.17
C HIS A 70 -0.80 6.67 9.34
N TYR A 71 -0.79 5.97 8.22
CA TYR A 71 -0.60 4.53 8.22
C TYR A 71 0.86 4.18 8.51
N ARG A 72 1.07 3.08 9.22
CA ARG A 72 2.37 2.47 9.51
C ARG A 72 2.26 0.95 9.33
N ILE A 73 3.27 0.36 8.70
CA ILE A 73 3.47 -1.09 8.72
C ILE A 73 4.19 -1.47 10.00
N HIS A 74 3.61 -2.36 10.79
CA HIS A 74 4.19 -2.89 12.03
C HIS A 74 4.85 -4.25 11.83
N ASP A 75 4.27 -5.06 10.95
CA ASP A 75 4.76 -6.38 10.58
C ASP A 75 4.38 -6.68 9.13
N TRP A 76 5.32 -7.24 8.38
CA TRP A 76 5.11 -7.69 7.01
C TRP A 76 4.55 -9.12 6.93
N GLY A 77 4.46 -9.82 8.07
CA GLY A 77 3.99 -11.19 8.14
C GLY A 77 4.89 -12.11 7.31
N PRO A 78 4.32 -12.90 6.37
CA PRO A 78 5.09 -13.83 5.54
C PRO A 78 5.78 -13.16 4.34
N ILE A 79 5.60 -11.85 4.14
CA ILE A 79 6.11 -11.13 2.97
C ILE A 79 7.51 -10.56 3.26
N ASP A 80 8.44 -10.72 2.32
CA ASP A 80 9.76 -10.08 2.40
C ASP A 80 9.73 -8.69 1.72
N PRO A 81 9.85 -7.59 2.48
CA PRO A 81 9.89 -6.24 1.90
C PRO A 81 11.08 -6.02 0.95
N ALA A 82 12.23 -6.67 1.18
CA ALA A 82 13.42 -6.50 0.35
C ALA A 82 13.20 -7.05 -1.07
N TRP A 83 12.36 -8.07 -1.22
CA TRP A 83 11.95 -8.54 -2.54
C TRP A 83 11.17 -7.48 -3.30
N ILE A 84 10.33 -6.69 -2.62
CA ILE A 84 9.54 -5.64 -3.24
C ILE A 84 10.47 -4.52 -3.73
N ASP A 85 11.42 -4.08 -2.90
CA ASP A 85 12.45 -3.10 -3.27
C ASP A 85 13.18 -3.49 -4.56
N ALA A 86 13.65 -4.74 -4.64
CA ALA A 86 14.36 -5.25 -5.80
C ALA A 86 13.47 -5.38 -7.06
N ASN A 87 12.15 -5.38 -6.90
CA ASN A 87 11.18 -5.61 -7.98
C ASN A 87 10.22 -4.42 -8.20
N LEU A 88 10.53 -3.22 -7.70
CA LEU A 88 9.67 -2.05 -7.85
C LEU A 88 9.32 -1.74 -9.31
N SER A 89 10.32 -1.67 -10.19
CA SER A 89 10.10 -1.37 -11.61
C SER A 89 9.15 -2.36 -12.30
N PRO A 90 9.36 -3.69 -12.23
CA PRO A 90 8.41 -4.64 -12.83
C PRO A 90 7.03 -4.64 -12.17
N ILE A 91 6.94 -4.42 -10.85
CA ILE A 91 5.64 -4.28 -10.15
C ILE A 91 4.85 -3.09 -10.70
N LYS A 92 5.48 -1.92 -10.77
CA LYS A 92 4.86 -0.69 -11.29
C LYS A 92 4.44 -0.82 -12.74
N ALA A 93 5.25 -1.47 -13.57
CA ALA A 93 4.92 -1.75 -14.97
C ALA A 93 3.67 -2.64 -15.11
N VAL A 94 3.51 -3.65 -14.26
CA VAL A 94 2.30 -4.52 -14.26
C VAL A 94 1.05 -3.76 -13.79
N LEU A 95 1.21 -2.82 -12.86
CA LEU A 95 0.11 -2.03 -12.32
C LEU A 95 -0.25 -0.80 -13.17
N GLY A 96 0.65 -0.35 -14.05
CA GLY A 96 0.51 0.90 -14.77
C GLY A 96 0.64 2.12 -13.87
N TYR A 97 1.43 2.03 -12.80
CA TYR A 97 1.65 3.11 -11.83
C TYR A 97 2.89 3.95 -12.18
N PRO A 98 2.91 5.26 -11.84
CA PRO A 98 4.05 6.16 -12.08
C PRO A 98 5.27 5.73 -11.29
#